data_AF-A0A968KKL2-F1
#
_entry.id   AF-A0A968KKL2-F1
#
_cell.length_a   1.000
_cell.length_b   1.000
_cell.length_c   1.000
_cell.angle_alpha   90.00
_cell.angle_beta   90.00
_cell.angle_gamma   90.00
#
_symmetry.space_group_name_H-M   'P 1'
#
loop_
_entity.id
_entity.type
_entity.pdbx_description
1 polymer ?
#
loop_
_entity_poly.entity_id
_entity_poly.type
_entity_poly.pdbx_seq_one_letter_code
_entity_poly.pdbx_strand_id
1 'polypeptide(L)' 'MRLSDYDFDLPEELIAQRPAPARDQSRLLVVDRARRSF' A
#
# COMPACT_ATOMS: atom_id res chain seq x y z
N MET A 1 -5.05 7.43 21.76
CA MET A 1 -4.95 7.16 20.31
C MET A 1 -6.35 6.98 19.78
N ARG A 2 -6.69 7.68 18.70
CA ARG A 2 -8.01 7.62 18.05
C ARG A 2 -7.88 6.82 16.77
N LEU A 3 -8.96 6.19 16.32
CA LEU A 3 -8.97 5.45 15.05
C LEU A 3 -8.60 6.35 13.86
N SER A 4 -9.02 7.61 13.92
CA SER A 4 -8.72 8.64 12.93
C SER A 4 -7.23 8.93 12.75
N ASP A 5 -6.39 8.57 13.71
CA ASP A 5 -4.92 8.77 13.60
C ASP A 5 -4.29 7.88 12.51
N TYR A 6 -5.06 6.92 11.98
CA TYR A 6 -4.66 5.96 10.94
C TYR A 6 -5.49 6.06 9.65
N ASP A 7 -6.39 7.04 9.56
CA ASP A 7 -7.23 7.26 8.39
C ASP A 7 -6.41 7.94 7.28
N PHE A 8 -6.63 7.56 6.02
CA PHE A 8 -5.95 8.14 4.87
C PHE A 8 -6.84 8.09 3.63
N ASP A 9 -6.65 9.07 2.74
CA ASP A 9 -7.39 9.13 1.47
C ASP A 9 -7.00 7.95 0.58
N LEU A 10 -7.91 6.99 0.42
CA LEU A 10 -7.76 5.84 -0.47
C LEU A 10 -8.82 5.92 -1.58
N PRO A 11 -8.44 6.40 -2.79
CA PRO A 11 -9.31 6.32 -3.95
C PRO A 11 -9.73 4.87 -4.24
N GLU A 12 -11.01 4.66 -4.53
CA GLU A 12 -11.59 3.31 -4.71
C GLU A 12 -10.94 2.56 -5.89
N GLU A 13 -10.51 3.27 -6.92
CA GLU A 13 -9.85 2.71 -8.10
C GLU A 13 -8.47 2.11 -7.80
N LEU A 14 -7.84 2.49 -6.68
CA LEU A 14 -6.57 1.91 -6.24
C LEU A 14 -6.75 0.59 -5.48
N ILE A 15 -7.98 0.22 -5.14
CA ILE A 15 -8.30 -1.07 -4.51
C ILE A 15 -8.40 -2.13 -5.60
N ALA A 16 -7.46 -3.07 -5.59
CA ALA A 16 -7.45 -4.18 -6.53
C ALA A 16 -8.71 -5.05 -6.38
N GLN A 17 -9.54 -5.07 -7.43
CA GLN A 17 -10.77 -5.88 -7.46
C GLN A 17 -10.49 -7.36 -7.78
N ARG A 18 -9.32 -7.63 -8.39
CA ARG A 18 -8.85 -8.96 -8.79
C ARG A 18 -7.32 -9.01 -8.68
N PRO A 19 -6.71 -10.19 -8.47
CA PRO A 19 -5.26 -10.33 -8.46
C PRO A 19 -4.65 -10.01 -9.84
N ALA A 20 -3.35 -9.71 -9.86
CA ALA A 20 -2.59 -9.56 -11.10
C ALA A 20 -2.59 -10.87 -11.93
N PRO A 21 -2.52 -10.80 -13.28
CA PRO A 21 -2.53 -11.98 -14.14
C PRO A 21 -1.42 -12.99 -13.84
N ALA A 22 -0.24 -12.51 -13.46
CA ALA A 22 0.85 -13.31 -12.92
C ALA A 22 1.23 -12.82 -11.51
N ARG A 23 1.55 -13.76 -10.63
CA ARG A 23 1.76 -13.49 -9.19
C ARG A 23 2.92 -12.51 -8.93
N ASP A 24 3.98 -12.62 -9.70
CA ASP A 24 5.22 -11.82 -9.58
C ASP A 24 5.13 -10.43 -10.22
N GLN A 25 4.04 -10.11 -10.92
CA GLN A 25 3.83 -8.78 -11.50
C GLN A 25 3.29 -7.75 -10.50
N SER A 26 2.97 -8.16 -9.28
CA SER A 26 2.52 -7.24 -8.23
C SER A 26 3.67 -6.32 -7.80
N ARG A 27 3.38 -5.02 -7.58
CA ARG A 27 4.40 -4.08 -7.08
C ARG A 27 4.75 -4.39 -5.62
N LEU A 28 6.03 -4.27 -5.28
CA LEU A 28 6.53 -4.38 -3.91
C LEU A 28 7.02 -3.02 -3.43
N LEU A 29 6.37 -2.46 -2.40
CA LEU A 29 6.87 -1.26 -1.72
C LEU A 29 7.98 -1.68 -0.75
N VAL A 30 9.17 -1.12 -0.94
CA VAL A 30 10.32 -1.35 -0.05
C VAL A 30 10.52 -0.10 0.80
N VAL A 31 10.53 -0.27 2.12
CA VAL A 31 10.74 0.83 3.07
C VAL A 31 11.94 0.51 3.95
N ASP A 32 12.96 1.36 3.90
CA ASP A 32 14.10 1.30 4.80
C ASP A 32 13.77 2.05 6.10
N ARG A 33 13.46 1.28 7.15
CA ARG A 33 13.07 1.85 8.45
C ARG A 33 14.21 2.60 9.14
N ALA A 34 15.46 2.19 8.93
CA ALA A 34 16.62 2.82 9.56
C ALA A 34 16.94 4.15 8.87
N ARG A 35 16.88 4.17 7.53
CA ARG A 35 17.09 5.38 6.72
C ARG A 35 15.87 6.28 6.61
N ARG A 36 14.69 5.80 7.05
CA ARG A 36 13.38 6.49 6.92
C ARG A 36 13.10 6.90 5.47
N SER A 37 13.43 6.03 4.52
CA SER A 37 13.27 6.25 3.08
C SER A 37 12.44 5.15 2.44
N PHE A 38 11.81 5.46 1.30
CA PHE A 38 11.06 4.55 0.44
C PHE A 38 11.48 4.72 -1.02
#